data_AF-F3YU37-F1
#
_entry.id   AF-F3YU37-F1
#
_cell.length_a   1.000
_cell.length_b   1.000
_cell.length_c   1.000
_cell.angle_alpha   90.00
_cell.angle_beta   90.00
_cell.angle_gamma   90.00
#
_symmetry.space_group_name_H-M   'P 1'
#
loop_
_entity.id
_entity.type
_entity.pdbx_description
1 polymer ?
#
loop_
_entity_poly.entity_id
_entity_poly.type
_entity_poly.pdbx_seq_one_letter_code
_entity_poly.pdbx_strand_id
1 'polypeptide(L)'
;MDSRDYRRGLLAKVHIARKDLGLTEEEYRATLREMFGIESAAQLSEGQLGDLVEHFLHRGWRGPQDLSDRPGYLEIADSDPYARQKRYILALARRLGWRPGVLQRYMRAKVRSSSLAHLHDPTKLNLLARDLWGRCVRQGIDPAAKGEPKPPERPDEPAEGAGGEGSESGTRRRPQRKARDKS
;
A
#
# COMPACT_ATOMS: atom_id res chain seq x y z
N MET A 1 -20.23 17.61 -5.25
CA MET A 1 -19.83 16.34 -5.87
C MET A 1 -20.72 16.16 -7.07
N ASP A 2 -20.16 16.22 -8.27
CA ASP A 2 -20.94 16.17 -9.50
C ASP A 2 -21.61 14.80 -9.66
N SER A 3 -22.90 14.79 -10.01
CA SER A 3 -23.72 13.57 -10.24
C SER A 3 -23.02 12.56 -11.17
N ARG A 4 -22.31 13.09 -12.18
CA ARG A 4 -21.55 12.29 -13.15
C ARG A 4 -20.34 11.56 -12.52
N ASP A 5 -19.66 12.15 -11.54
CA ASP A 5 -18.58 11.48 -10.81
C ASP A 5 -19.11 10.40 -9.87
N TYR A 6 -20.26 10.67 -9.25
CA TYR A 6 -20.95 9.70 -8.41
C TYR A 6 -21.35 8.45 -9.20
N ARG A 7 -21.98 8.63 -10.37
CA ARG A 7 -22.33 7.55 -11.30
C ARG A 7 -21.12 6.72 -11.73
N ARG A 8 -20.02 7.38 -12.12
CA ARG A 8 -18.77 6.70 -12.50
C ARG A 8 -18.21 5.87 -11.35
N GLY A 9 -18.27 6.38 -10.12
CA GLY A 9 -17.85 5.66 -8.92
C GLY A 9 -18.70 4.40 -8.65
N LEU A 10 -20.01 4.46 -8.88
CA LEU A 10 -20.90 3.31 -8.74
C LEU A 10 -20.63 2.24 -9.80
N LEU A 11 -20.44 2.63 -11.06
CA LEU A 11 -20.06 1.68 -12.12
C LEU A 11 -18.73 0.98 -11.81
N ALA A 12 -17.73 1.72 -11.33
CA ALA A 12 -16.46 1.12 -10.91
C ALA A 12 -16.65 0.08 -9.80
N LYS A 13 -17.49 0.37 -8.79
CA LYS A 13 -17.84 -0.57 -7.73
C LYS A 13 -18.50 -1.83 -8.27
N VAL A 14 -19.45 -1.70 -9.21
CA VAL A 14 -20.13 -2.84 -9.84
C VAL A 14 -19.14 -3.75 -10.58
N HIS A 15 -18.20 -3.16 -11.34
CA HIS A 15 -17.17 -3.95 -12.04
C HIS A 15 -16.21 -4.66 -11.07
N ILE A 16 -15.83 -4.01 -9.96
CA ILE A 16 -15.03 -4.64 -8.91
C ILE A 16 -15.81 -5.78 -8.25
N ALA A 17 -17.07 -5.55 -7.88
CA ALA A 17 -17.95 -6.56 -7.29
C ALA A 17 -18.09 -7.80 -8.16
N ARG A 18 -18.32 -7.63 -9.47
CA ARG A 18 -18.38 -8.74 -10.43
C ARG A 18 -17.11 -9.58 -10.37
N LYS A 19 -15.94 -8.93 -10.38
CA LYS A 19 -14.63 -9.61 -10.34
C LYS A 19 -14.39 -10.32 -9.00
N ASP A 20 -14.68 -9.65 -7.89
CA ASP A 20 -14.43 -10.17 -6.54
C ASP A 20 -15.36 -11.35 -6.21
N LEU A 21 -16.60 -11.33 -6.70
CA LEU A 21 -17.55 -12.43 -6.56
C LEU A 21 -17.34 -13.55 -7.59
N GLY A 22 -16.43 -13.38 -8.56
CA GLY A 22 -16.16 -14.37 -9.59
C GLY A 22 -17.32 -14.58 -10.57
N LEU A 23 -18.21 -13.59 -10.73
CA LEU A 23 -19.38 -13.70 -11.59
C LEU A 23 -18.98 -13.68 -13.08
N THR A 24 -19.45 -14.69 -13.80
CA THR A 24 -19.34 -14.76 -15.27
C THR A 24 -20.17 -13.64 -15.93
N GLU A 25 -19.93 -13.39 -17.22
CA GLU A 25 -20.70 -12.38 -17.95
C GLU A 25 -22.19 -12.74 -18.01
N GLU A 26 -22.47 -14.03 -18.17
CA GLU A 26 -23.80 -14.60 -18.27
C GLU A 26 -24.55 -14.45 -16.94
N GLU A 27 -23.93 -14.78 -15.81
CA GLU A 27 -24.51 -14.61 -14.46
C GLU A 27 -24.74 -13.15 -14.10
N TYR A 28 -23.81 -12.28 -14.52
CA TYR A 28 -23.96 -10.85 -14.32
C TYR A 28 -25.13 -10.28 -15.13
N ARG A 29 -25.25 -10.65 -16.41
CA ARG A 29 -26.40 -10.26 -17.25
C ARG A 29 -27.72 -10.87 -16.76
N ALA A 30 -27.70 -12.10 -16.24
CA ALA A 30 -28.85 -12.72 -15.61
C ALA A 30 -29.31 -11.92 -14.38
N THR A 31 -28.39 -11.51 -13.51
CA THR A 31 -28.69 -10.64 -12.37
C THR A 31 -29.33 -9.33 -12.82
N LEU A 32 -28.79 -8.68 -13.86
CA LEU A 32 -29.34 -7.41 -14.39
C LEU A 32 -30.75 -7.58 -14.94
N ARG A 33 -31.02 -8.69 -15.64
CA ARG A 33 -32.35 -9.01 -16.15
C ARG A 33 -33.33 -9.34 -15.04
N GLU A 34 -32.90 -10.09 -14.02
CA GLU A 34 -33.76 -10.48 -12.89
C GLU A 34 -34.15 -9.29 -12.03
N MET A 35 -33.20 -8.41 -11.69
CA MET A 35 -33.45 -7.26 -10.82
C MET A 35 -34.12 -6.08 -11.53
N PHE A 36 -33.74 -5.81 -12.79
CA PHE A 36 -34.11 -4.56 -13.47
C PHE A 36 -34.67 -4.77 -14.88
N GLY A 37 -34.70 -5.99 -15.41
CA GLY A 37 -35.21 -6.28 -16.76
C GLY A 37 -34.33 -5.77 -17.90
N ILE A 38 -33.06 -5.44 -17.64
CA ILE A 38 -32.15 -4.87 -18.64
C ILE A 38 -30.92 -5.75 -18.85
N GLU A 39 -30.23 -5.54 -19.97
CA GLU A 39 -29.05 -6.32 -20.33
C GLU A 39 -27.73 -5.57 -20.09
N SER A 40 -27.79 -4.26 -19.83
CA SER A 40 -26.60 -3.43 -19.68
C SER A 40 -26.70 -2.45 -18.51
N ALA A 41 -25.67 -2.46 -17.66
CA ALA A 41 -25.52 -1.49 -16.57
C ALA A 41 -25.38 -0.04 -17.04
N ALA A 42 -25.09 0.20 -18.34
CA ALA A 42 -25.08 1.54 -18.92
C ALA A 42 -26.48 2.20 -18.88
N GLN A 43 -27.55 1.39 -18.89
CA GLN A 43 -28.95 1.85 -18.88
C GLN A 43 -29.49 2.12 -17.47
N LEU A 44 -28.78 1.71 -16.41
CA LEU A 44 -29.22 1.91 -15.03
C LEU A 44 -29.16 3.38 -14.64
N SER A 45 -30.12 3.86 -13.85
CA SER A 45 -30.02 5.15 -13.17
C SER A 45 -29.05 5.08 -11.97
N GLU A 46 -28.70 6.24 -11.40
CA GLU A 46 -27.79 6.29 -10.23
C GLU A 46 -28.38 5.56 -9.01
N GLY A 47 -29.69 5.63 -8.79
CA GLY A 47 -30.38 4.90 -7.73
C GLY A 47 -30.28 3.39 -7.94
N GLN A 48 -30.62 2.91 -9.14
CA GLN A 48 -30.57 1.48 -9.47
C GLN A 48 -29.15 0.90 -9.43
N LEU A 49 -28.13 1.71 -9.77
CA LEU A 49 -26.73 1.32 -9.56
C LEU A 49 -26.38 1.16 -8.08
N GLY A 50 -26.96 2.00 -7.21
CA GLY A 50 -26.87 1.84 -5.76
C GLY A 50 -27.50 0.54 -5.28
N ASP A 51 -28.71 0.23 -5.74
CA ASP A 51 -29.42 -1.00 -5.39
C ASP A 51 -28.65 -2.25 -5.85
N LEU A 52 -28.03 -2.20 -7.04
CA LEU A 52 -27.19 -3.28 -7.55
C LEU A 52 -25.94 -3.49 -6.68
N VAL A 53 -25.30 -2.40 -6.26
CA VAL A 53 -24.16 -2.43 -5.33
C VAL A 53 -24.57 -3.06 -3.99
N GLU A 54 -25.73 -2.69 -3.45
CA GLU A 54 -26.28 -3.25 -2.21
C GLU A 54 -26.61 -4.74 -2.35
N HIS A 55 -27.16 -5.16 -3.48
CA HIS A 55 -27.38 -6.57 -3.77
C HIS A 55 -26.07 -7.39 -3.78
N PHE A 56 -24.97 -6.84 -4.32
CA PHE A 56 -23.66 -7.50 -4.20
C PHE A 56 -23.17 -7.58 -2.76
N LEU A 57 -23.41 -6.54 -1.94
CA LEU A 57 -23.08 -6.58 -0.51
C LEU A 57 -23.82 -7.72 0.21
N HIS A 58 -25.11 -7.90 -0.08
CA HIS A 58 -25.90 -9.01 0.45
C HIS A 58 -25.42 -10.38 -0.01
N ARG A 59 -24.87 -10.48 -1.22
CA ARG A 59 -24.23 -11.71 -1.74
C ARG A 59 -22.82 -11.97 -1.16
N GLY A 60 -22.38 -11.18 -0.19
CA GLY A 60 -21.13 -11.38 0.53
C GLY A 60 -19.95 -10.56 -0.01
N TRP A 61 -20.18 -9.66 -0.97
CA TRP A 61 -19.16 -8.71 -1.36
C TRP A 61 -18.94 -7.70 -0.23
N ARG A 62 -17.68 -7.41 0.12
CA ARG A 62 -17.36 -6.46 1.21
C ARG A 62 -16.99 -5.06 0.70
N GLY A 63 -17.24 -4.80 -0.58
CA GLY A 63 -16.83 -3.58 -1.25
C GLY A 63 -15.42 -3.70 -1.84
N PRO A 64 -14.90 -2.62 -2.45
CA PRO A 64 -13.54 -2.60 -2.94
C PRO A 64 -12.61 -2.94 -1.77
N GLN A 65 -11.83 -4.02 -1.91
CA GLN A 65 -10.81 -4.39 -0.92
C GLN A 65 -10.04 -3.12 -0.55
N ASP A 66 -10.04 -2.80 0.74
CA ASP A 66 -9.18 -1.74 1.23
C ASP A 66 -7.74 -2.21 0.92
N LEU A 67 -6.84 -1.26 0.69
CA LEU A 67 -5.43 -1.60 0.51
C LEU A 67 -4.88 -2.34 1.74
N SER A 68 -5.52 -2.18 2.90
CA SER A 68 -5.30 -3.02 4.09
C SER A 68 -5.49 -4.52 3.87
N ASP A 69 -6.35 -4.90 2.94
CA ASP A 69 -6.77 -6.28 2.70
C ASP A 69 -5.89 -6.95 1.62
N ARG A 70 -5.02 -6.16 0.95
CA ARG A 70 -4.03 -6.72 0.01
C ARG A 70 -2.85 -7.31 0.79
N PRO A 71 -2.55 -8.61 0.63
CA PRO A 71 -1.34 -9.20 1.21
C PRO A 71 -0.11 -8.44 0.67
N GLY A 72 0.85 -8.13 1.55
CA GLY A 72 2.04 -7.35 1.21
C GLY A 72 1.95 -5.83 1.38
N TYR A 73 0.76 -5.24 1.52
CA TYR A 73 0.64 -3.76 1.61
C TYR A 73 1.28 -3.16 2.87
N LEU A 74 1.39 -3.96 3.93
CA LEU A 74 2.06 -3.62 5.19
C LEU A 74 3.17 -4.60 5.57
N GLU A 75 3.58 -5.49 4.66
CA GLU A 75 4.69 -6.39 4.93
C GLU A 75 5.99 -5.60 4.92
N ILE A 76 6.44 -5.29 6.13
CA ILE A 76 7.74 -4.68 6.38
C ILE A 76 8.71 -5.85 6.49
N ALA A 77 9.50 -6.08 5.44
CA ALA A 77 10.55 -7.08 5.45
C ALA A 77 11.53 -6.82 6.60
N ASP A 78 12.05 -7.88 7.24
CA ASP A 78 13.07 -7.74 8.29
C ASP A 78 14.39 -7.16 7.77
N SER A 79 14.63 -7.24 6.46
CA SER A 79 15.77 -6.62 5.78
C SER A 79 15.61 -5.12 5.53
N ASP A 80 14.44 -4.52 5.82
CA ASP A 80 14.24 -3.09 5.64
C ASP A 80 15.02 -2.30 6.71
N PRO A 81 15.91 -1.36 6.33
CA PRO A 81 16.71 -0.58 7.27
C PRO A 81 15.88 0.17 8.32
N TYR A 82 14.63 0.50 7.98
CA TYR A 82 13.69 1.24 8.84
C TYR A 82 12.56 0.36 9.38
N ALA A 83 12.75 -0.97 9.39
CA ALA A 83 11.70 -1.90 9.76
C ALA A 83 11.10 -1.60 11.14
N ARG A 84 11.95 -1.28 12.12
CA ARG A 84 11.53 -0.94 13.49
C ARG A 84 10.67 0.33 13.50
N GLN A 85 11.10 1.39 12.83
CA GLN A 85 10.37 2.65 12.78
C GLN A 85 9.03 2.52 12.04
N LYS A 86 9.00 1.80 10.92
CA LYS A 86 7.77 1.52 10.16
C LYS A 86 6.78 0.69 10.99
N ARG A 87 7.26 -0.33 11.72
CA ARG A 87 6.43 -1.15 12.63
C ARG A 87 5.85 -0.30 13.76
N TYR A 88 6.64 0.61 14.31
CA TYR A 88 6.18 1.54 15.35
C TYR A 88 5.06 2.46 14.85
N ILE A 89 5.20 3.06 13.66
CA ILE A 89 4.14 3.88 13.05
C ILE A 89 2.86 3.07 12.87
N LEU A 90 2.98 1.81 12.40
CA LEU A 90 1.84 0.92 12.24
C LEU A 90 1.18 0.56 13.60
N ALA A 91 1.98 0.35 14.63
CA ALA A 91 1.50 0.07 15.97
C ALA A 91 0.73 1.26 16.58
N LEU A 92 1.19 2.49 16.35
CA LEU A 92 0.47 3.71 16.73
C LEU A 92 -0.85 3.85 15.95
N ALA A 93 -0.83 3.61 14.64
CA ALA A 93 -2.04 3.65 13.82
C ALA A 93 -3.10 2.64 14.32
N ARG A 94 -2.68 1.41 14.67
CA ARG A 94 -3.57 0.39 15.25
C ARG A 94 -4.14 0.82 16.59
N ARG A 95 -3.32 1.41 17.47
CA ARG A 95 -3.77 1.95 18.76
C ARG A 95 -4.81 3.06 18.60
N LEU A 96 -4.69 3.88 17.55
CA LEU A 96 -5.69 4.89 17.17
C LEU A 96 -6.96 4.30 16.52
N GLY A 97 -7.05 2.98 16.35
CA GLY A 97 -8.14 2.32 15.63
C GLY A 97 -8.12 2.57 14.13
N TRP A 98 -7.01 3.04 13.56
CA TRP A 98 -6.91 3.34 12.13
C TRP A 98 -6.70 2.07 11.31
N ARG A 99 -7.55 1.90 10.30
CA ARG A 99 -7.29 0.93 9.23
C ARG A 99 -6.11 1.40 8.37
N PRO A 100 -5.35 0.48 7.76
CA PRO A 100 -4.22 0.83 6.89
C PRO A 100 -4.59 1.78 5.73
N GLY A 101 -5.82 1.72 5.20
CA GLY A 101 -6.30 2.68 4.20
C GLY A 101 -6.40 4.13 4.72
N VAL A 102 -6.76 4.32 5.99
CA VAL A 102 -6.79 5.64 6.64
C VAL A 102 -5.38 6.20 6.80
N LEU A 103 -4.44 5.34 7.23
CA LEU A 103 -3.02 5.70 7.32
C LEU A 103 -2.46 6.06 5.94
N GLN A 104 -2.78 5.29 4.89
CA GLN A 104 -2.35 5.62 3.53
C GLN A 104 -2.88 6.98 3.08
N ARG A 105 -4.18 7.23 3.24
CA ARG A 105 -4.79 8.51 2.85
C ARG A 105 -4.10 9.67 3.56
N TYR A 106 -3.79 9.49 4.85
CA TYR A 106 -3.04 10.45 5.65
C TYR A 106 -1.61 10.66 5.11
N MET A 107 -0.88 9.59 4.81
CA MET A 107 0.46 9.64 4.23
C MET A 107 0.49 10.30 2.85
N ARG A 108 -0.50 10.01 2.00
CA ARG A 108 -0.64 10.66 0.69
C ARG A 108 -0.81 12.17 0.83
N ALA A 109 -1.59 12.60 1.82
CA ALA A 109 -1.82 14.02 2.09
C ALA A 109 -0.59 14.73 2.67
N LYS A 110 0.13 14.10 3.61
CA LYS A 110 1.25 14.74 4.32
C LYS A 110 2.60 14.58 3.64
N VAL A 111 2.87 13.39 3.10
CA VAL A 111 4.20 12.92 2.71
C VAL A 111 4.26 12.65 1.20
N ARG A 112 3.10 12.68 0.51
CA ARG A 112 2.93 12.34 -0.92
C ARG A 112 3.38 10.91 -1.26
N SER A 113 3.46 10.03 -0.27
CA SER A 113 3.80 8.62 -0.43
C SER A 113 2.57 7.74 -0.16
N SER A 114 2.37 6.73 -0.99
CA SER A 114 1.21 5.83 -0.94
C SER A 114 1.52 4.45 -0.34
N SER A 115 2.77 4.19 0.03
CA SER A 115 3.23 2.94 0.65
C SER A 115 4.20 3.24 1.78
N LEU A 116 3.97 2.65 2.95
CA LEU A 116 4.91 2.69 4.07
C LEU A 116 6.10 1.76 3.83
N ALA A 117 5.89 0.62 3.15
CA ALA A 117 6.94 -0.31 2.81
C ALA A 117 8.02 0.35 1.93
N HIS A 118 7.62 1.12 0.91
CA HIS A 118 8.55 1.79 -0.02
C HIS A 118 9.05 3.17 0.47
N LEU A 119 8.68 3.59 1.68
CA LEU A 119 9.13 4.87 2.23
C LEU A 119 10.50 4.68 2.91
N HIS A 120 11.58 5.07 2.23
CA HIS A 120 12.96 4.98 2.73
C HIS A 120 13.52 6.33 3.20
N ASP A 121 12.66 7.32 3.47
CA ASP A 121 13.05 8.66 3.90
C ASP A 121 12.90 8.79 5.42
N PRO A 122 14.02 8.89 6.18
CA PRO A 122 13.99 8.93 7.64
C PRO A 122 13.31 10.18 8.21
N THR A 123 13.34 11.30 7.47
CA THR A 123 12.70 12.56 7.91
C THR A 123 11.19 12.42 7.86
N LYS A 124 10.69 11.83 6.76
CA LYS A 124 9.26 11.58 6.57
C LYS A 124 8.73 10.54 7.55
N LEU A 125 9.49 9.48 7.83
CA LEU A 125 9.13 8.48 8.82
C LEU A 125 9.05 9.08 10.24
N ASN A 126 10.04 9.89 10.64
CA ASN A 126 10.01 10.57 11.93
C ASN A 126 8.85 11.56 12.06
N LEU A 127 8.56 12.32 11.00
CA LEU A 127 7.42 13.23 10.97
C LEU A 127 6.09 12.48 11.22
N LEU A 128 5.90 11.34 10.54
CA LEU A 128 4.73 10.49 10.73
C LEU A 128 4.67 9.93 12.16
N ALA A 129 5.75 9.36 12.66
CA ALA A 129 5.82 8.80 14.01
C ALA A 129 5.47 9.87 15.07
N ARG A 130 6.06 11.06 14.97
CA ARG A 130 5.81 12.17 15.91
C ARG A 130 4.36 12.66 15.86
N ASP A 131 3.79 12.82 14.67
CA ASP A 131 2.42 13.29 14.52
C ASP A 131 1.40 12.26 15.02
N LEU A 132 1.59 10.98 14.70
CA LEU A 132 0.73 9.91 15.20
C LEU A 132 0.83 9.76 16.72
N TRP A 133 2.04 9.87 17.27
CA TRP A 133 2.26 9.86 18.72
C TRP A 133 1.49 11.00 19.40
N GLY A 134 1.59 12.22 18.87
CA GLY A 134 0.85 13.38 19.41
C GLY A 134 -0.67 13.27 19.27
N ARG A 135 -1.17 12.44 18.35
CA ARG A 135 -2.60 12.09 18.28
C ARG A 135 -3.00 11.07 19.35
N CYS A 136 -2.16 10.07 19.61
CA CYS A 136 -2.42 9.08 20.67
C CYS A 136 -2.56 9.77 22.02
N VAL A 137 -1.59 10.63 22.35
CA VAL A 137 -1.59 11.41 23.59
C VAL A 137 -2.84 12.29 23.72
N ARG A 138 -3.23 13.00 22.65
CA ARG A 138 -4.46 13.83 22.65
C ARG A 138 -5.74 13.02 22.82
N GLN A 139 -5.75 11.75 22.41
CA GLN A 139 -6.88 10.85 22.62
C GLN A 139 -6.83 10.13 23.98
N GLY A 140 -5.85 10.45 24.84
CA GLY A 140 -5.66 9.76 26.13
C GLY A 140 -5.18 8.32 25.98
N ILE A 141 -4.73 7.92 24.79
CA ILE A 141 -4.14 6.61 24.52
C ILE A 141 -2.66 6.73 24.87
N ASP A 142 -2.23 6.07 25.94
CA ASP A 142 -0.81 6.03 26.30
C ASP A 142 -0.03 5.22 25.24
N PRO A 143 0.77 5.88 24.39
CA PRO A 143 1.53 5.20 23.35
C PRO A 143 2.73 4.42 23.92
N ALA A 144 3.06 4.61 25.21
CA ALA A 144 4.18 3.97 25.91
C ALA A 144 3.73 2.85 26.88
N ALA A 145 2.44 2.56 26.99
CA ALA A 145 1.92 1.52 27.87
C ALA A 145 2.37 0.12 27.40
N LYS A 146 3.37 -0.42 28.10
CA LYS A 146 3.95 -1.78 28.09
C LYS A 146 3.97 -2.51 26.73
N GLY A 147 5.09 -2.40 26.02
CA GLY A 147 5.52 -3.47 25.10
C GLY A 147 6.29 -3.09 23.83
N GLU A 148 6.36 -1.82 23.43
CA GLU A 148 6.97 -1.43 22.15
C GLU A 148 7.77 -0.11 22.25
N PRO A 149 8.84 0.05 21.44
CA PRO A 149 9.95 0.95 21.73
C PRO A 149 9.60 2.43 21.61
N LYS A 150 10.20 3.23 22.51
CA LYS A 150 10.33 4.70 22.40
C LYS A 150 10.70 5.06 20.94
N PRO A 151 10.15 6.16 20.36
CA PRO A 151 10.60 6.65 19.06
C PRO A 151 12.13 6.64 19.03
N PRO A 152 12.76 6.08 17.98
CA PRO A 152 14.21 5.97 17.96
C PRO A 152 14.78 7.38 18.09
N GLU A 153 15.58 7.62 19.12
CA GLU A 153 16.14 8.96 19.44
C GLU A 153 17.09 9.47 18.34
N ARG A 154 17.46 8.58 17.41
CA ARG A 154 18.14 8.90 16.15
C ARG A 154 17.31 8.30 15.01
N PRO A 155 17.06 9.03 13.90
CA PRO A 155 16.63 8.38 12.66
C PRO A 155 17.57 7.20 12.43
N ASP A 156 17.04 6.01 12.15
CA ASP A 156 17.88 4.86 11.81
C ASP A 156 18.88 5.37 10.76
N GLU A 157 20.17 5.43 11.12
CA GLU A 157 21.18 5.79 10.13
C GLU A 157 21.03 4.73 9.03
N PRO A 158 20.72 5.12 7.77
CA PRO A 158 20.72 4.15 6.69
C PRO A 158 22.08 3.46 6.78
N ALA A 159 22.08 2.13 6.86
CA ALA A 159 23.31 1.37 7.06
C ALA A 159 24.41 1.90 6.13
N GLU A 160 25.31 2.72 6.69
CA GLU A 160 26.51 3.22 6.02
C GLU A 160 27.42 2.01 5.88
N GLY A 161 27.36 1.39 4.70
CA GLY A 161 28.02 0.11 4.44
C GLY A 161 27.80 -0.43 3.03
N ALA A 162 27.73 0.45 2.03
CA ALA A 162 27.91 0.08 0.62
C ALA A 162 28.46 1.27 -0.20
N GLY A 163 29.46 1.96 0.36
CA GLY A 163 30.36 2.81 -0.41
C GLY A 163 31.66 2.04 -0.63
N GLY A 164 31.96 1.71 -1.88
CA GLY A 164 33.18 0.99 -2.23
C GLY A 164 34.42 1.86 -2.12
N GLU A 165 35.59 1.22 -1.99
CA GLU A 165 36.82 1.58 -2.67
C GLU A 165 37.90 0.51 -2.42
N GLY A 166 38.60 0.16 -3.49
CA GLY A 166 39.67 -0.83 -3.49
C GLY A 166 40.32 -0.93 -4.87
N SER A 167 40.48 0.20 -5.56
CA SER A 167 41.44 0.32 -6.65
C SER A 167 42.81 0.59 -6.03
N GLU A 168 43.69 -0.41 -6.00
CA GLU A 168 45.14 -0.15 -5.97
C GLU A 168 45.86 -0.99 -7.03
N SER A 169 46.40 -0.24 -7.98
CA SER A 169 47.25 -0.65 -9.08
C SER A 169 48.62 -1.08 -8.56
N GLY A 170 49.25 -2.10 -9.17
CA GLY A 170 50.58 -2.54 -8.70
C GLY A 170 51.31 -3.56 -9.58
N THR A 171 51.48 -3.27 -10.87
CA THR A 171 52.61 -3.61 -11.75
C THR A 171 53.57 -4.75 -11.32
N ARG A 172 53.72 -5.80 -12.16
CA ARG A 172 55.04 -6.31 -12.60
C ARG A 172 54.95 -7.36 -13.73
N ARG A 173 55.58 -6.99 -14.85
CA ARG A 173 56.44 -7.79 -15.76
C ARG A 173 55.83 -8.79 -16.77
N ARG A 174 55.91 -8.32 -18.04
CA ARG A 174 56.23 -9.08 -19.27
C ARG A 174 57.52 -9.93 -19.09
N PRO A 175 57.69 -11.06 -19.81
CA PRO A 175 58.24 -11.04 -21.19
C PRO A 175 57.49 -12.00 -22.15
N GLN A 176 57.07 -11.58 -23.36
CA GLN A 176 57.75 -11.68 -24.67
C GLN A 176 58.10 -13.09 -25.22
N ARG A 177 57.35 -13.46 -26.28
CA ARG A 177 57.80 -14.04 -27.59
C ARG A 177 58.16 -15.55 -27.63
N LYS A 178 58.05 -16.33 -28.74
CA LYS A 178 58.00 -16.11 -30.21
C LYS A 178 57.25 -17.26 -30.97
N ALA A 179 56.92 -16.95 -32.24
CA ALA A 179 56.94 -17.76 -33.49
C ALA A 179 55.91 -18.90 -33.69
N ARG A 180 55.07 -18.87 -34.75
CA ARG A 180 55.34 -19.25 -36.18
C ARG A 180 55.80 -20.72 -36.29
N ASP A 181 55.00 -21.62 -36.87
CA ASP A 181 55.13 -22.03 -38.28
C ASP A 181 53.99 -22.96 -38.74
N LYS A 182 54.04 -23.30 -40.02
CA LYS A 182 53.07 -23.87 -40.96
C LYS A 182 52.90 -25.38 -40.82
N SER A 183 51.74 -25.90 -41.21
CA SER A 183 51.59 -27.13 -42.02
C SER A 183 50.24 -27.10 -42.71
#